data_AF-A0A517SJ03-F1
#
_entry.id   AF-A0A517SJ03-F1
#
_cell.length_a   1.000
_cell.length_b   1.000
_cell.length_c   1.000
_cell.angle_alpha   90.00
_cell.angle_beta   90.00
_cell.angle_gamma   90.00
#
_symmetry.space_group_name_H-M   'P 1'
#
loop_
_entity.id
_entity.type
_entity.pdbx_description
1 polymer ?
#
loop_
_entity_poly.entity_id
_entity_poly.type
_entity_poly.pdbx_seq_one_letter_code
_entity_poly.pdbx_strand_id
1 'polypeptide(L)'
;MAAYFPEVSKIAYEGPKSKNPLAFKHYNPEEVVEGQSMKDLLRFSVAYWHTFRGTGTDPFGAATLSRPWDDGSDSVANALKRVDVAFEFMTKLQAPFYCFHDRDVAPEGATLRESNKNLDEIAKKLKDKQGETGVKLLWGTANLFSNPRYMHGAATSCNADVYAYAAAQVKKAIEVTHDLGGVNYVFWGGREGYHNLLNTDLKRELDHLAKFMHMAHDHAKSIGFKGQFLFEPKPKEPTKHQYDFDAATCLNFISRAGLDGIVKLNIETNHATLAGHTMMHELEVARIHNALGSIDANTGDALLGWDTDQFPTDIYLSTQIMLVILKQQGLGTGGVNFDAKVRRESFDPVDLFYAHIGGMDAFARGTKIAAALRKDGVLDQFVAKRYRSFDEGIGKQVEDGKATFADLEKYMLEKGEAARNESGRQEYLENIINDYL
;
A
#
# COMPACT_ATOMS: atom_id res chain seq x y z
N MET A 1 19.09 -20.75 19.67
CA MET A 1 17.72 -20.61 20.24
C MET A 1 16.83 -21.65 19.57
N ALA A 2 15.79 -22.13 20.24
CA ALA A 2 14.76 -22.94 19.58
C ALA A 2 14.01 -22.06 18.55
N ALA A 3 13.60 -22.65 17.44
CA ALA A 3 12.82 -21.95 16.40
C ALA A 3 11.42 -21.59 16.93
N TYR A 4 10.91 -20.42 16.57
CA TYR A 4 9.54 -19.97 16.91
C TYR A 4 8.47 -20.66 16.06
N PHE A 5 8.85 -21.13 14.86
CA PHE A 5 7.99 -21.89 13.95
C PHE A 5 8.62 -23.24 13.61
N PRO A 6 8.77 -24.16 14.58
CA PRO A 6 9.57 -25.38 14.42
C PRO A 6 9.06 -26.32 13.31
N GLU A 7 7.78 -26.29 12.99
CA GLU A 7 7.13 -27.07 11.94
C GLU A 7 7.32 -26.49 10.53
N VAL A 8 7.80 -25.25 10.41
CA VAL A 8 7.96 -24.55 9.14
C VAL A 8 9.44 -24.40 8.80
N SER A 9 9.83 -24.99 7.67
CA SER A 9 11.14 -24.74 7.04
C SER A 9 11.08 -23.54 6.09
N LYS A 10 12.20 -23.17 5.47
CA LYS A 10 12.19 -22.13 4.44
C LYS A 10 11.27 -22.53 3.28
N ILE A 11 10.28 -21.70 2.97
CA ILE A 11 9.24 -21.97 1.96
C ILE A 11 9.90 -21.99 0.58
N ALA A 12 9.91 -23.15 -0.08
CA ALA A 12 10.52 -23.32 -1.41
C ALA A 12 9.49 -23.16 -2.54
N TYR A 13 9.97 -22.86 -3.74
CA TYR A 13 9.16 -23.01 -4.96
C TYR A 13 9.14 -24.48 -5.41
N GLU A 14 7.94 -25.04 -5.55
CA GLU A 14 7.73 -26.43 -5.99
C GLU A 14 6.90 -26.54 -7.30
N GLY A 15 6.45 -25.40 -7.82
CA GLY A 15 5.71 -25.33 -9.08
C GLY A 15 4.21 -25.62 -8.98
N PRO A 16 3.46 -25.36 -10.07
CA PRO A 16 2.00 -25.25 -10.05
C PRO A 16 1.27 -26.57 -9.80
N LYS A 17 1.98 -27.70 -9.87
CA LYS A 17 1.42 -29.04 -9.61
C LYS A 17 1.58 -29.48 -8.16
N SER A 18 2.38 -28.77 -7.35
CA SER A 18 2.58 -29.12 -5.95
C SER A 18 1.27 -29.06 -5.16
N LYS A 19 1.13 -29.98 -4.21
CA LYS A 19 0.05 -30.02 -3.21
C LYS A 19 0.54 -29.68 -1.81
N ASN A 20 1.83 -29.39 -1.64
CA ASN A 20 2.39 -28.98 -0.35
C ASN A 20 1.84 -27.60 0.03
N PRO A 21 1.10 -27.43 1.13
CA PRO A 21 0.55 -26.13 1.50
C PRO A 21 1.64 -25.12 1.93
N LEU A 22 2.83 -25.60 2.35
CA LEU A 22 3.97 -24.79 2.78
C LEU A 22 5.06 -24.68 1.69
N ALA A 23 4.63 -24.43 0.45
CA ALA A 23 5.49 -24.19 -0.70
C ALA A 23 4.86 -23.15 -1.63
N PHE A 24 5.67 -22.42 -2.38
CA PHE A 24 5.18 -21.58 -3.48
C PHE A 24 4.92 -22.43 -4.72
N LYS A 25 3.80 -22.14 -5.40
CA LYS A 25 3.35 -22.81 -6.63
C LYS A 25 3.59 -21.93 -7.85
N HIS A 26 3.57 -20.61 -7.66
CA HIS A 26 3.77 -19.63 -8.72
C HIS A 26 4.91 -18.66 -8.43
N TYR A 27 5.16 -18.31 -7.16
CA TYR A 27 6.26 -17.43 -6.78
C TYR A 27 7.59 -18.17 -6.80
N ASN A 28 8.36 -17.96 -7.87
CA ASN A 28 9.76 -18.33 -7.96
C ASN A 28 10.59 -17.03 -7.89
N PRO A 29 11.28 -16.74 -6.78
CA PRO A 29 12.00 -15.47 -6.59
C PRO A 29 12.94 -15.09 -7.74
N GLU A 30 13.58 -16.08 -8.37
CA GLU A 30 14.60 -15.89 -9.42
C GLU A 30 14.03 -15.92 -10.85
N GLU A 31 12.72 -16.19 -11.01
CA GLU A 31 12.08 -16.16 -12.34
C GLU A 31 12.05 -14.73 -12.88
N VAL A 32 12.50 -14.55 -14.12
CA VAL A 32 12.58 -13.23 -14.76
C VAL A 32 11.30 -12.97 -15.57
N VAL A 33 10.62 -11.86 -15.26
CA VAL A 33 9.44 -11.37 -15.97
C VAL A 33 9.68 -9.92 -16.40
N GLU A 34 9.47 -9.62 -17.69
CA GLU A 34 9.74 -8.30 -18.29
C GLU A 34 11.13 -7.71 -17.92
N GLY A 35 12.14 -8.57 -17.79
CA GLY A 35 13.53 -8.17 -17.53
C GLY A 35 13.92 -8.00 -16.06
N GLN A 36 13.01 -8.27 -15.10
CA GLN A 36 13.30 -8.22 -13.66
C GLN A 36 12.99 -9.57 -12.99
N SER A 37 13.74 -9.92 -11.95
CA SER A 37 13.40 -11.08 -11.11
C SER A 37 12.05 -10.85 -10.41
N MET A 38 11.28 -11.90 -10.15
CA MET A 38 10.01 -11.78 -9.40
C MET A 38 10.22 -11.13 -8.04
N LYS A 39 11.35 -11.43 -7.38
CA LYS A 39 11.71 -10.82 -6.10
C LYS A 39 11.89 -9.30 -6.21
N ASP A 40 12.58 -8.82 -7.25
CA ASP A 40 12.86 -7.39 -7.44
C ASP A 40 11.69 -6.62 -8.02
N LEU A 41 10.81 -7.29 -8.78
CA LEU A 41 9.59 -6.71 -9.30
C LEU A 41 8.53 -6.55 -8.20
N LEU A 42 8.31 -7.59 -7.38
CA LEU A 42 7.23 -7.62 -6.38
C LEU A 42 7.66 -7.00 -5.05
N ARG A 43 8.94 -7.15 -4.65
CA ARG A 43 9.50 -6.55 -3.44
C ARG A 43 8.60 -6.76 -2.22
N PHE A 44 8.14 -8.01 -2.04
CA PHE A 44 7.17 -8.35 -1.02
C PHE A 44 7.60 -7.88 0.37
N SER A 45 6.66 -7.30 1.09
CA SER A 45 6.83 -6.83 2.45
C SER A 45 5.80 -7.43 3.39
N VAL A 46 6.22 -7.69 4.63
CA VAL A 46 5.35 -8.15 5.72
C VAL A 46 4.97 -6.96 6.61
N ALA A 47 3.67 -6.75 6.81
CA ALA A 47 3.13 -5.77 7.75
C ALA A 47 3.33 -6.23 9.20
N TYR A 48 4.09 -5.46 9.98
CA TYR A 48 4.42 -5.85 11.35
C TYR A 48 3.19 -5.86 12.27
N TRP A 49 2.28 -4.89 12.11
CA TRP A 49 1.08 -4.74 12.94
C TRP A 49 0.19 -5.98 12.87
N HIS A 50 -0.22 -6.40 11.66
CA HIS A 50 -1.10 -7.55 11.52
C HIS A 50 -0.43 -8.88 11.87
N THR A 51 0.84 -9.04 11.53
CA THR A 51 1.53 -10.33 11.66
C THR A 51 1.98 -10.62 13.09
N PHE A 52 2.53 -9.61 13.78
CA PHE A 52 3.20 -9.80 15.08
C PHE A 52 2.56 -9.05 16.25
N ARG A 53 1.67 -8.08 15.99
CA ARG A 53 0.92 -7.36 17.04
C ARG A 53 -0.58 -7.65 17.04
N GLY A 54 -1.12 -8.13 15.92
CA GLY A 54 -2.51 -8.52 15.80
C GLY A 54 -2.88 -9.56 16.86
N THR A 55 -4.06 -9.40 17.45
CA THR A 55 -4.57 -10.28 18.52
C THR A 55 -5.81 -11.05 18.11
N GLY A 56 -6.42 -10.72 16.96
CA GLY A 56 -7.72 -11.25 16.54
C GLY A 56 -8.90 -10.62 17.30
N THR A 57 -8.66 -9.57 18.09
CA THR A 57 -9.73 -8.76 18.69
C THR A 57 -10.52 -8.06 17.58
N ASP A 58 -11.83 -8.00 17.76
CA ASP A 58 -12.76 -7.20 16.96
C ASP A 58 -13.70 -6.41 17.90
N PRO A 59 -14.58 -5.52 17.40
CA PRO A 59 -15.46 -4.72 18.25
C PRO A 59 -16.43 -5.52 19.15
N PHE A 60 -16.56 -6.84 18.95
CA PHE A 60 -17.56 -7.71 19.59
C PHE A 60 -16.94 -8.86 20.37
N GLY A 61 -15.62 -9.05 20.36
CA GLY A 61 -14.97 -10.20 20.98
C GLY A 61 -13.52 -9.97 21.39
N ALA A 62 -13.09 -10.71 22.40
CA ALA A 62 -11.70 -10.71 22.87
C ALA A 62 -10.73 -11.38 21.86
N ALA A 63 -9.43 -11.23 22.13
CA ALA A 63 -8.34 -11.81 21.38
C ALA A 63 -8.47 -13.35 21.21
N THR A 64 -8.05 -13.86 20.06
CA THR A 64 -8.12 -15.29 19.70
C THR A 64 -6.80 -15.87 19.23
N LEU A 65 -5.87 -15.04 18.76
CA LEU A 65 -4.65 -15.54 18.10
C LEU A 65 -3.70 -16.18 19.10
N SER A 66 -3.26 -17.40 18.80
CA SER A 66 -2.28 -18.13 19.60
C SER A 66 -0.87 -17.72 19.18
N ARG A 67 -0.15 -17.04 20.06
CA ARG A 67 1.22 -16.54 19.81
C ARG A 67 2.13 -16.98 20.96
N PRO A 68 2.67 -18.23 20.93
CA PRO A 68 3.42 -18.79 22.06
C PRO A 68 4.66 -17.98 22.48
N TRP A 69 5.15 -17.12 21.60
CA TRP A 69 6.26 -16.22 21.86
C TRP A 69 5.86 -14.90 22.53
N ASP A 70 4.59 -14.49 22.47
CA ASP A 70 4.14 -13.22 23.02
C ASP A 70 3.59 -13.44 24.44
N ASP A 71 4.11 -12.70 25.42
CA ASP A 71 3.64 -12.79 26.82
C ASP A 71 2.46 -11.84 27.13
N GLY A 72 1.96 -11.14 26.10
CA GLY A 72 0.84 -10.20 26.20
C GLY A 72 1.20 -8.85 26.81
N SER A 73 2.44 -8.65 27.27
CA SER A 73 2.88 -7.39 27.86
C SER A 73 3.32 -6.38 26.78
N ASP A 74 3.07 -5.10 27.03
CA ASP A 74 3.68 -3.99 26.28
C ASP A 74 5.07 -3.64 26.85
N SER A 75 5.89 -4.65 27.14
CA SER A 75 7.25 -4.45 27.64
C SER A 75 8.28 -4.38 26.51
N VAL A 76 9.40 -3.67 26.74
CA VAL A 76 10.53 -3.63 25.79
C VAL A 76 11.10 -5.03 25.57
N ALA A 77 11.15 -5.87 26.60
CA ALA A 77 11.62 -7.26 26.49
C ALA A 77 10.75 -8.11 25.54
N ASN A 78 9.42 -8.00 25.65
CA ASN A 78 8.50 -8.71 24.76
C ASN A 78 8.60 -8.16 23.31
N ALA A 79 8.74 -6.85 23.14
CA ALA A 79 8.98 -6.23 21.85
C ALA A 79 10.29 -6.72 21.18
N LEU A 80 11.39 -6.80 21.94
CA LEU A 80 12.66 -7.36 21.45
C LEU A 80 12.53 -8.83 21.01
N LYS A 81 11.77 -9.63 21.77
CA LYS A 81 11.47 -11.02 21.41
C LYS A 81 10.65 -11.12 20.11
N ARG A 82 9.66 -10.25 19.91
CA ARG A 82 8.92 -10.18 18.64
C ARG A 82 9.80 -9.83 17.44
N VAL A 83 10.85 -9.01 17.63
CA VAL A 83 11.82 -8.77 16.55
C VAL A 83 12.53 -10.07 16.13
N ASP A 84 12.94 -10.91 17.08
CA ASP A 84 13.55 -12.21 16.76
C ASP A 84 12.56 -13.12 15.99
N VAL A 85 11.30 -13.16 16.42
CA VAL A 85 10.22 -13.92 15.76
C VAL A 85 9.97 -13.41 14.33
N ALA A 86 9.87 -12.09 14.18
CA ALA A 86 9.55 -11.46 12.90
C ALA A 86 10.60 -11.79 11.84
N PHE A 87 11.88 -11.71 12.20
CA PHE A 87 12.97 -12.00 11.28
C PHE A 87 13.11 -13.50 10.99
N GLU A 88 12.77 -14.39 11.93
CA GLU A 88 12.64 -15.82 11.60
C GLU A 88 11.52 -16.05 10.57
N PHE A 89 10.34 -15.47 10.79
CA PHE A 89 9.19 -15.59 9.90
C PHE A 89 9.51 -15.11 8.48
N MET A 90 10.02 -13.88 8.35
CA MET A 90 10.32 -13.26 7.05
C MET A 90 11.42 -14.03 6.30
N THR A 91 12.43 -14.53 7.02
CA THR A 91 13.51 -15.33 6.40
C THR A 91 12.98 -16.67 5.90
N LYS A 92 12.11 -17.34 6.66
CA LYS A 92 11.45 -18.59 6.22
C LYS A 92 10.53 -18.35 5.03
N LEU A 93 9.75 -17.27 5.07
CA LEU A 93 8.84 -16.87 3.99
C LEU A 93 9.58 -16.38 2.73
N GLN A 94 10.85 -15.97 2.88
CA GLN A 94 11.64 -15.29 1.83
C GLN A 94 11.15 -13.88 1.47
N ALA A 95 10.48 -13.19 2.39
CA ALA A 95 10.07 -11.80 2.19
C ALA A 95 11.30 -10.87 2.32
N PRO A 96 11.69 -10.11 1.28
CA PRO A 96 12.85 -9.23 1.34
C PRO A 96 12.64 -7.97 2.18
N PHE A 97 11.39 -7.58 2.45
CA PHE A 97 11.06 -6.35 3.16
C PHE A 97 10.08 -6.54 4.32
N TYR A 98 9.99 -5.51 5.16
CA TYR A 98 8.93 -5.30 6.15
C TYR A 98 8.53 -3.83 6.25
N CYS A 99 7.36 -3.61 6.85
CA CYS A 99 6.82 -2.29 7.18
C CYS A 99 6.42 -2.24 8.66
N PHE A 100 6.48 -1.08 9.31
CA PHE A 100 6.02 -0.93 10.70
C PHE A 100 5.48 0.47 11.03
N HIS A 101 4.53 0.56 11.97
CA HIS A 101 4.34 1.76 12.77
C HIS A 101 5.25 1.73 13.99
N ASP A 102 5.75 2.88 14.39
CA ASP A 102 6.59 3.05 15.59
C ASP A 102 5.99 2.38 16.85
N ARG A 103 4.66 2.46 17.05
CA ARG A 103 3.94 1.83 18.18
C ARG A 103 3.68 0.33 18.03
N ASP A 104 3.90 -0.24 16.85
CA ASP A 104 3.80 -1.70 16.67
C ASP A 104 5.08 -2.39 17.14
N VAL A 105 6.22 -1.81 16.79
CA VAL A 105 7.53 -2.37 17.12
C VAL A 105 7.96 -2.02 18.53
N ALA A 106 7.57 -0.86 19.07
CA ALA A 106 8.00 -0.42 20.39
C ALA A 106 6.81 0.04 21.27
N PRO A 107 6.81 -0.32 22.57
CA PRO A 107 5.78 0.14 23.49
C PRO A 107 5.93 1.63 23.83
N GLU A 108 4.81 2.32 23.98
CA GLU A 108 4.78 3.70 24.47
C GLU A 108 5.16 3.73 25.96
N GLY A 109 6.01 4.69 26.35
CA GLY A 109 6.33 4.95 27.76
C GLY A 109 5.37 5.94 28.41
N ALA A 110 5.61 6.30 29.67
CA ALA A 110 4.78 7.28 30.39
C ALA A 110 4.99 8.71 29.86
N THR A 111 6.11 8.95 29.18
CA THR A 111 6.44 10.25 28.56
C THR A 111 7.00 10.03 27.15
N LEU A 112 6.93 11.07 26.31
CA LEU A 112 7.55 11.03 24.97
C LEU A 112 9.05 10.67 25.03
N ARG A 113 9.77 11.12 26.07
CA ARG A 113 11.17 10.77 26.28
C ARG A 113 11.37 9.27 26.46
N GLU A 114 10.53 8.64 27.27
CA GLU A 114 10.57 7.19 27.50
C GLU A 114 10.16 6.43 26.24
N SER A 115 9.10 6.86 25.54
CA SER A 115 8.67 6.26 24.28
C SER A 115 9.79 6.29 23.23
N ASN A 116 10.49 7.42 23.11
CA ASN A 116 11.62 7.55 22.19
C ASN A 116 12.78 6.62 22.59
N LYS A 117 13.09 6.52 23.89
CA LYS A 117 14.12 5.60 24.39
C LYS A 117 13.77 4.14 24.10
N ASN A 118 12.52 3.74 24.29
CA ASN A 118 12.05 2.39 23.97
C ASN A 118 12.20 2.12 22.47
N LEU A 119 11.76 3.05 21.62
CA LEU A 119 11.89 2.90 20.16
C LEU A 119 13.35 2.83 19.71
N ASP A 120 14.26 3.59 20.33
CA ASP A 120 15.70 3.51 20.05
C ASP A 120 16.30 2.14 20.35
N GLU A 121 15.88 1.51 21.44
CA GLU A 121 16.33 0.17 21.83
C GLU A 121 15.85 -0.89 20.82
N ILE A 122 14.59 -0.81 20.39
CA ILE A 122 14.05 -1.72 19.38
C ILE A 122 14.67 -1.46 18.01
N ALA A 123 14.88 -0.21 17.62
CA ALA A 123 15.52 0.17 16.36
C ALA A 123 16.93 -0.42 16.25
N LYS A 124 17.71 -0.42 17.35
CA LYS A 124 19.01 -1.08 17.38
C LYS A 124 18.90 -2.58 17.06
N LYS A 125 17.97 -3.28 17.70
CA LYS A 125 17.74 -4.71 17.47
C LYS A 125 17.25 -5.00 16.05
N LEU A 126 16.35 -4.17 15.51
CA LEU A 126 15.91 -4.25 14.11
C LEU A 126 17.11 -4.14 13.17
N LYS A 127 17.98 -3.15 13.39
CA LYS A 127 19.19 -2.93 12.57
C LYS A 127 20.15 -4.12 12.62
N ASP A 128 20.38 -4.68 13.81
CA ASP A 128 21.20 -5.89 13.98
C ASP A 128 20.61 -7.05 13.17
N LYS A 129 19.29 -7.24 13.24
CA LYS A 129 18.59 -8.29 12.49
C LYS A 129 18.56 -8.07 10.97
N GLN A 130 18.44 -6.84 10.50
CA GLN A 130 18.61 -6.51 9.08
C GLN A 130 20.02 -6.90 8.60
N GLY A 131 21.05 -6.65 9.43
CA GLY A 131 22.42 -7.05 9.14
C GLY A 131 22.62 -8.57 9.09
N GLU A 132 21.97 -9.31 10.00
CA GLU A 132 22.04 -10.77 10.07
C GLU A 132 21.34 -11.48 8.90
N THR A 133 20.16 -10.99 8.48
CA THR A 133 19.30 -11.70 7.52
C THR A 133 19.28 -11.11 6.11
N GLY A 134 19.67 -9.84 5.98
CA GLY A 134 19.54 -9.07 4.72
C GLY A 134 18.11 -8.60 4.41
N VAL A 135 17.13 -8.86 5.27
CA VAL A 135 15.78 -8.27 5.19
C VAL A 135 15.89 -6.76 5.40
N LYS A 136 15.13 -5.97 4.63
CA LYS A 136 15.23 -4.50 4.61
C LYS A 136 13.91 -3.84 5.01
N LEU A 137 13.97 -2.56 5.38
CA LEU A 137 12.78 -1.78 5.66
C LEU A 137 12.23 -1.20 4.35
N LEU A 138 10.98 -1.51 3.98
CA LEU A 138 10.34 -0.87 2.83
C LEU A 138 9.90 0.54 3.22
N TRP A 139 9.21 0.65 4.36
CA TRP A 139 8.87 1.93 4.96
C TRP A 139 8.56 1.80 6.45
N GLY A 140 8.79 2.90 7.17
CA GLY A 140 8.24 3.12 8.51
C GLY A 140 7.14 4.18 8.46
N THR A 141 6.36 4.25 9.52
CA THR A 141 5.31 5.25 9.73
C THR A 141 5.09 5.49 11.22
N ALA A 142 4.31 6.51 11.57
CA ALA A 142 3.91 6.81 12.94
C ALA A 142 2.45 6.41 13.15
N ASN A 143 2.16 5.64 14.20
CA ASN A 143 0.78 5.40 14.62
C ASN A 143 0.26 6.65 15.35
N LEU A 144 -0.44 7.49 14.59
CA LEU A 144 -1.07 8.72 15.05
C LEU A 144 -2.59 8.57 15.25
N PHE A 145 -3.08 7.36 15.53
CA PHE A 145 -4.52 7.08 15.50
C PHE A 145 -5.03 6.19 16.63
N SER A 146 -4.18 5.37 17.25
CA SER A 146 -4.60 4.45 18.32
C SER A 146 -4.70 5.12 19.69
N ASN A 147 -3.74 5.99 20.05
CA ASN A 147 -3.75 6.59 21.38
C ASN A 147 -4.92 7.59 21.56
N PRO A 148 -5.58 7.64 22.74
CA PRO A 148 -6.68 8.57 23.00
C PRO A 148 -6.39 10.04 22.69
N ARG A 149 -5.13 10.48 22.77
CA ARG A 149 -4.75 11.87 22.43
C ARG A 149 -5.11 12.26 20.99
N TYR A 150 -5.21 11.29 20.09
CA TYR A 150 -5.49 11.50 18.66
C TYR A 150 -6.97 11.39 18.30
N MET A 151 -7.88 11.26 19.29
CA MET A 151 -9.32 11.09 19.04
C MET A 151 -9.98 12.23 18.23
N HIS A 152 -9.32 13.38 18.13
CA HIS A 152 -9.77 14.55 17.37
C HIS A 152 -8.83 14.91 16.22
N GLY A 153 -8.05 13.95 15.70
CA GLY A 153 -7.02 14.18 14.70
C GLY A 153 -5.63 14.38 15.29
N ALA A 154 -4.63 14.33 14.42
CA ALA A 154 -3.23 14.51 14.79
C ALA A 154 -2.69 15.81 14.20
N ALA A 155 -2.35 15.83 12.91
CA ALA A 155 -2.07 17.06 12.19
C ALA A 155 -3.33 17.91 11.97
N THR A 156 -4.52 17.31 12.00
CA THR A 156 -5.80 18.01 11.89
C THR A 156 -6.44 18.30 13.25
N SER A 157 -5.71 18.08 14.35
CA SER A 157 -6.27 18.28 15.68
C SER A 157 -6.71 19.72 15.94
N CYS A 158 -7.84 19.88 16.62
CA CYS A 158 -8.26 21.15 17.21
C CYS A 158 -7.40 21.57 18.42
N ASN A 159 -6.53 20.68 18.93
CA ASN A 159 -5.61 20.95 20.03
C ASN A 159 -4.15 21.08 19.53
N ALA A 160 -3.56 22.27 19.71
CA ALA A 160 -2.19 22.54 19.28
C ALA A 160 -1.14 21.66 19.98
N ASP A 161 -1.38 21.22 21.23
CA ASP A 161 -0.46 20.33 21.93
C ASP A 161 -0.44 18.92 21.30
N VAL A 162 -1.59 18.46 20.79
CA VAL A 162 -1.70 17.19 20.06
C VAL A 162 -0.99 17.30 18.71
N TYR A 163 -1.16 18.41 18.00
CA TYR A 163 -0.40 18.69 16.78
C TYR A 163 1.12 18.64 17.03
N ALA A 164 1.59 19.28 18.11
CA ALA A 164 3.00 19.27 18.48
C ALA A 164 3.50 17.86 18.86
N TYR A 165 2.71 17.07 19.59
CA TYR A 165 3.06 15.70 19.94
C TYR A 165 3.14 14.81 18.69
N ALA A 166 2.17 14.92 17.77
CA ALA A 166 2.16 14.20 16.50
C ALA A 166 3.41 14.53 15.66
N ALA A 167 3.77 15.82 15.57
CA ALA A 167 4.97 16.25 14.87
C ALA A 167 6.24 15.67 15.50
N ALA A 168 6.32 15.63 16.83
CA ALA A 168 7.46 15.05 17.53
C ALA A 168 7.56 13.53 17.33
N GLN A 169 6.42 12.82 17.26
CA GLN A 169 6.38 11.39 16.97
C GLN A 169 6.80 11.09 15.51
N VAL A 170 6.26 11.84 14.54
CA VAL A 170 6.65 11.72 13.11
C VAL A 170 8.12 12.02 12.90
N LYS A 171 8.63 13.08 13.52
CA LYS A 171 10.07 13.40 13.52
C LYS A 171 10.88 12.17 13.94
N LYS A 172 10.55 11.57 15.09
CA LYS A 172 11.27 10.40 15.60
C LYS A 172 11.12 9.16 14.69
N ALA A 173 9.94 8.91 14.15
CA ALA A 173 9.68 7.80 13.25
C ALA A 173 10.46 7.94 11.93
N ILE A 174 10.58 9.15 11.37
CA ILE A 174 11.41 9.45 10.20
C ILE A 174 12.89 9.18 10.50
N GLU A 175 13.40 9.64 11.65
CA GLU A 175 14.79 9.37 12.08
C GLU A 175 15.09 7.87 12.16
N VAL A 176 14.20 7.10 12.81
CA VAL A 176 14.37 5.64 12.91
C VAL A 176 14.24 4.96 11.55
N THR A 177 13.30 5.40 10.71
CA THR A 177 13.15 4.90 9.34
C THR A 177 14.43 5.14 8.53
N HIS A 178 15.02 6.33 8.66
CA HIS A 178 16.30 6.66 8.03
C HIS A 178 17.44 5.76 8.54
N ASP A 179 17.57 5.60 9.86
CA ASP A 179 18.63 4.81 10.49
C ASP A 179 18.58 3.32 10.13
N LEU A 180 17.39 2.80 9.84
CA LEU A 180 17.11 1.44 9.39
C LEU A 180 17.19 1.28 7.86
N GLY A 181 17.51 2.36 7.13
CA GLY A 181 17.62 2.35 5.67
C GLY A 181 16.29 2.17 4.94
N GLY A 182 15.19 2.64 5.54
CA GLY A 182 13.87 2.67 4.91
C GLY A 182 13.88 3.44 3.60
N VAL A 183 13.21 2.90 2.58
CA VAL A 183 13.20 3.47 1.23
C VAL A 183 11.96 4.32 0.93
N ASN A 184 10.95 4.27 1.79
CA ASN A 184 9.79 5.18 1.79
C ASN A 184 9.39 5.52 3.24
N TYR A 185 8.51 6.50 3.42
CA TYR A 185 7.84 6.82 4.69
C TYR A 185 6.36 7.12 4.42
N VAL A 186 5.47 6.43 5.13
CA VAL A 186 4.02 6.47 4.89
C VAL A 186 3.32 7.42 5.85
N PHE A 187 2.25 8.05 5.37
CA PHE A 187 1.25 8.75 6.17
C PHE A 187 -0.13 8.19 5.80
N TRP A 188 -0.69 7.38 6.69
CA TRP A 188 -2.10 7.00 6.65
C TRP A 188 -2.87 7.86 7.65
N GLY A 189 -3.83 8.64 7.15
CA GLY A 189 -4.58 9.64 7.90
C GLY A 189 -5.67 9.08 8.82
N GLY A 190 -5.44 8.00 9.57
CA GLY A 190 -6.51 7.29 10.30
C GLY A 190 -7.39 8.15 11.22
N ARG A 191 -6.91 9.31 11.70
CA ARG A 191 -7.72 10.32 12.42
C ARG A 191 -7.77 11.68 11.74
N GLU A 192 -7.13 11.83 10.59
CA GLU A 192 -7.07 13.05 9.79
C GLU A 192 -8.34 13.17 8.93
N GLY A 193 -9.42 13.57 9.60
CA GLY A 193 -10.75 13.63 9.04
C GLY A 193 -11.73 14.08 10.11
N TYR A 194 -13.03 13.88 9.88
CA TYR A 194 -14.04 14.29 10.85
C TYR A 194 -15.08 13.21 11.14
N HIS A 195 -15.72 13.36 12.30
CA HIS A 195 -16.94 12.62 12.66
C HIS A 195 -18.21 13.46 12.44
N ASN A 196 -18.12 14.78 12.57
CA ASN A 196 -19.25 15.70 12.40
C ASN A 196 -18.77 17.03 11.78
N LEU A 197 -19.46 17.54 10.75
CA LEU A 197 -19.10 18.82 10.14
C LEU A 197 -19.45 20.03 11.01
N LEU A 198 -20.41 19.91 11.95
CA LEU A 198 -20.86 21.03 12.79
C LEU A 198 -19.76 21.56 13.74
N ASN A 199 -18.74 20.76 14.02
CA ASN A 199 -17.60 21.14 14.86
C ASN A 199 -16.25 21.06 14.13
N THR A 200 -16.26 21.04 12.80
CA THR A 200 -15.06 20.88 11.97
C THR A 200 -14.85 22.12 11.10
N ASP A 201 -13.69 22.77 11.22
CA ASP A 201 -13.23 23.78 10.26
C ASP A 201 -12.37 23.10 9.20
N LEU A 202 -13.05 22.57 8.18
CA LEU A 202 -12.44 21.75 7.13
C LEU A 202 -11.23 22.44 6.47
N LYS A 203 -11.35 23.74 6.18
CA LYS A 203 -10.27 24.47 5.52
C LYS A 203 -9.06 24.55 6.44
N ARG A 204 -9.27 24.89 7.72
CA ARG A 204 -8.18 25.06 8.68
C ARG A 204 -7.45 23.76 8.95
N GLU A 205 -8.17 22.65 9.06
CA GLU A 205 -7.58 21.32 9.25
C GLU A 205 -6.72 20.90 8.05
N LEU A 206 -7.22 21.09 6.82
CA LEU A 206 -6.42 20.82 5.60
C LEU A 206 -5.19 21.74 5.49
N ASP A 207 -5.33 23.03 5.86
CA ASP A 207 -4.19 23.96 5.90
C ASP A 207 -3.13 23.53 6.94
N HIS A 208 -3.55 22.97 8.08
CA HIS A 208 -2.66 22.45 9.11
C HIS A 208 -1.95 21.17 8.65
N LEU A 209 -2.65 20.25 8.00
CA LEU A 209 -2.07 19.05 7.41
C LEU A 209 -1.01 19.41 6.36
N ALA A 210 -1.30 20.38 5.48
CA ALA A 210 -0.32 20.84 4.50
C ALA A 210 0.96 21.38 5.17
N LYS A 211 0.83 22.21 6.21
CA LYS A 211 1.98 22.71 6.98
C LYS A 211 2.74 21.57 7.67
N PHE A 212 2.02 20.57 8.20
CA PHE A 212 2.61 19.41 8.86
C PHE A 212 3.50 18.62 7.89
N MET A 213 3.00 18.38 6.68
CA MET A 213 3.75 17.68 5.63
C MET A 213 5.00 18.43 5.19
N HIS A 214 4.92 19.75 5.04
CA HIS A 214 6.11 20.58 4.75
C HIS A 214 7.14 20.50 5.88
N MET A 215 6.72 20.57 7.14
CA MET A 215 7.65 20.41 8.28
C MET A 215 8.28 19.01 8.33
N ALA A 216 7.51 17.96 8.06
CA ALA A 216 8.04 16.60 7.98
C ALA A 216 9.07 16.46 6.85
N HIS A 217 8.80 17.05 5.68
CA HIS A 217 9.71 17.04 4.54
C HIS A 217 11.00 17.84 4.81
N ASP A 218 10.87 19.04 5.40
CA ASP A 218 12.02 19.86 5.80
C ASP A 218 12.92 19.11 6.80
N HIS A 219 12.31 18.42 7.77
CA HIS A 219 13.07 17.59 8.70
C HIS A 219 13.77 16.42 7.99
N ALA A 220 13.05 15.67 7.15
CA ALA A 220 13.64 14.58 6.36
C ALA A 220 14.86 15.05 5.56
N LYS A 221 14.75 16.21 4.90
CA LYS A 221 15.89 16.83 4.20
C LYS A 221 17.03 17.21 5.13
N SER A 222 16.73 17.76 6.31
CA SER A 222 17.75 18.18 7.28
C SER A 222 18.62 17.02 7.79
N ILE A 223 18.07 15.82 7.86
CA ILE A 223 18.80 14.60 8.26
C ILE A 223 19.32 13.78 7.06
N GLY A 224 19.04 14.21 5.82
CA GLY A 224 19.46 13.50 4.61
C GLY A 224 18.63 12.27 4.27
N PHE A 225 17.41 12.13 4.80
CA PHE A 225 16.48 11.08 4.39
C PHE A 225 16.00 11.32 2.96
N LYS A 226 16.20 10.32 2.09
CA LYS A 226 15.83 10.36 0.66
C LYS A 226 14.67 9.43 0.30
N GLY A 227 14.05 8.78 1.29
CA GLY A 227 12.92 7.90 1.04
C GLY A 227 11.71 8.69 0.52
N GLN A 228 10.93 8.06 -0.36
CA GLN A 228 9.72 8.65 -0.92
C GLN A 228 8.65 8.81 0.17
N PHE A 229 8.04 10.00 0.29
CA PHE A 229 6.85 10.15 1.13
C PHE A 229 5.62 9.61 0.41
N LEU A 230 4.77 8.89 1.14
CA LEU A 230 3.59 8.24 0.60
C LEU A 230 2.35 8.61 1.41
N PHE A 231 1.30 9.06 0.73
CA PHE A 231 -0.05 9.09 1.29
C PHE A 231 -0.76 7.79 0.98
N GLU A 232 -1.52 7.30 1.96
CA GLU A 232 -2.29 6.07 1.84
C GLU A 232 -3.79 6.40 1.86
N PRO A 233 -4.43 6.51 0.69
CA PRO A 233 -5.81 6.96 0.64
C PRO A 233 -6.76 5.97 1.31
N LYS A 234 -7.74 6.49 2.05
CA LYS A 234 -8.87 5.75 2.61
C LYS A 234 -10.07 6.68 2.75
N PRO A 235 -11.31 6.26 2.44
CA PRO A 235 -12.46 7.18 2.45
C PRO A 235 -13.01 7.51 3.85
N LYS A 236 -12.86 6.59 4.81
CA LYS A 236 -13.50 6.57 6.13
C LYS A 236 -12.92 5.42 6.95
N GLU A 237 -13.42 5.26 8.17
CA GLU A 237 -13.04 4.22 9.13
C GLU A 237 -11.58 4.39 9.62
N PRO A 238 -11.40 4.91 10.86
CA PRO A 238 -12.42 5.12 11.88
C PRO A 238 -13.20 6.44 11.79
N THR A 239 -12.78 7.40 10.97
CA THR A 239 -13.51 8.66 10.78
C THR A 239 -14.80 8.44 9.99
N LYS A 240 -15.76 9.38 10.07
CA LYS A 240 -16.93 9.36 9.19
C LYS A 240 -16.52 9.71 7.75
N HIS A 241 -15.57 10.63 7.62
CA HIS A 241 -14.93 11.02 6.37
C HIS A 241 -13.46 11.30 6.66
N GLN A 242 -12.57 10.61 5.96
CA GLN A 242 -11.14 10.87 5.98
C GLN A 242 -10.77 11.80 4.81
N TYR A 243 -9.80 12.69 5.01
CA TYR A 243 -9.51 13.73 4.02
C TYR A 243 -8.78 13.23 2.78
N ASP A 244 -7.90 12.26 2.96
CA ASP A 244 -7.21 11.48 1.94
C ASP A 244 -8.13 10.39 1.37
N PHE A 245 -9.29 10.80 0.83
CA PHE A 245 -10.41 9.91 0.54
C PHE A 245 -10.12 8.80 -0.50
N ASP A 246 -9.54 9.18 -1.63
CA ASP A 246 -9.14 8.33 -2.76
C ASP A 246 -7.94 8.97 -3.49
N ALA A 247 -7.42 8.32 -4.52
CA ALA A 247 -6.25 8.77 -5.26
C ALA A 247 -6.47 10.17 -5.86
N ALA A 248 -7.63 10.43 -6.47
CA ALA A 248 -7.94 11.72 -7.08
C ALA A 248 -8.00 12.85 -6.04
N THR A 249 -8.61 12.60 -4.88
CA THR A 249 -8.71 13.54 -3.77
C THR A 249 -7.32 13.86 -3.20
N CYS A 250 -6.49 12.82 -3.01
CA CYS A 250 -5.11 12.98 -2.57
C CYS A 250 -4.29 13.80 -3.55
N LEU A 251 -4.40 13.53 -4.85
CA LEU A 251 -3.69 14.28 -5.90
C LEU A 251 -4.10 15.77 -5.91
N ASN A 252 -5.38 16.06 -5.75
CA ASN A 252 -5.87 17.44 -5.63
C ASN A 252 -5.29 18.14 -4.38
N PHE A 253 -5.25 17.45 -3.24
CA PHE A 253 -4.62 18.00 -2.03
C PHE A 253 -3.11 18.22 -2.23
N ILE A 254 -2.40 17.24 -2.77
CA ILE A 254 -0.94 17.31 -3.04
C ILE A 254 -0.64 18.53 -3.91
N SER A 255 -1.39 18.71 -5.00
CA SER A 255 -1.21 19.86 -5.89
C SER A 255 -1.48 21.19 -5.18
N ARG A 256 -2.62 21.30 -4.48
CA ARG A 256 -2.98 22.52 -3.76
C ARG A 256 -2.02 22.86 -2.61
N ALA A 257 -1.45 21.85 -1.96
CA ALA A 257 -0.50 21.99 -0.88
C ALA A 257 0.93 22.26 -1.36
N GLY A 258 1.20 22.21 -2.68
CA GLY A 258 2.55 22.36 -3.23
C GLY A 258 3.48 21.21 -2.84
N LEU A 259 2.94 19.98 -2.80
CA LEU A 259 3.65 18.75 -2.45
C LEU A 259 3.96 17.88 -3.69
N ASP A 260 3.73 18.39 -4.89
CA ASP A 260 4.05 17.70 -6.15
C ASP A 260 5.52 17.28 -6.20
N GLY A 261 5.77 16.02 -6.56
CA GLY A 261 7.11 15.44 -6.58
C GLY A 261 7.72 15.14 -5.20
N ILE A 262 7.08 15.56 -4.10
CA ILE A 262 7.46 15.22 -2.73
C ILE A 262 6.67 13.99 -2.26
N VAL A 263 5.35 13.98 -2.49
CA VAL A 263 4.45 12.93 -2.02
C VAL A 263 3.92 12.13 -3.20
N LYS A 264 3.96 10.80 -3.06
CA LYS A 264 3.32 9.82 -3.94
C LYS A 264 2.25 9.05 -3.16
N LEU A 265 1.61 8.07 -3.78
CA LEU A 265 0.53 7.30 -3.18
C LEU A 265 0.96 5.86 -2.90
N ASN A 266 0.56 5.36 -1.72
CA ASN A 266 0.49 3.95 -1.35
C ASN A 266 -0.97 3.53 -1.52
N ILE A 267 -1.29 2.72 -2.54
CA ILE A 267 -2.69 2.36 -2.80
C ILE A 267 -3.01 1.02 -2.17
N GLU A 268 -4.08 0.96 -1.38
CA GLU A 268 -4.58 -0.28 -0.79
C GLU A 268 -5.88 -0.75 -1.47
N THR A 269 -5.98 -2.05 -1.75
CA THR A 269 -7.17 -2.63 -2.39
C THR A 269 -8.44 -2.44 -1.56
N ASN A 270 -8.43 -2.75 -0.26
CA ASN A 270 -9.62 -2.69 0.57
C ASN A 270 -10.08 -1.23 0.75
N HIS A 271 -9.15 -0.28 0.88
CA HIS A 271 -9.47 1.15 0.89
C HIS A 271 -10.08 1.63 -0.43
N ALA A 272 -9.54 1.21 -1.58
CA ALA A 272 -10.07 1.54 -2.90
C ALA A 272 -11.53 1.09 -3.05
N THR A 273 -11.84 -0.15 -2.66
CA THR A 273 -13.22 -0.67 -2.76
C THR A 273 -14.16 -0.04 -1.75
N LEU A 274 -13.70 0.31 -0.54
CA LEU A 274 -14.48 1.10 0.42
C LEU A 274 -14.87 2.49 -0.13
N ALA A 275 -14.04 3.05 -1.02
CA ALA A 275 -14.27 4.35 -1.66
C ALA A 275 -15.24 4.26 -2.85
N GLY A 276 -15.61 3.04 -3.25
CA GLY A 276 -16.46 2.78 -4.41
C GLY A 276 -15.69 2.60 -5.71
N HIS A 277 -14.37 2.39 -5.64
CA HIS A 277 -13.49 2.23 -6.80
C HIS A 277 -12.92 0.82 -6.89
N THR A 278 -12.51 0.41 -8.10
CA THR A 278 -11.67 -0.79 -8.23
C THR A 278 -10.21 -0.43 -7.92
N MET A 279 -9.44 -1.41 -7.45
CA MET A 279 -7.99 -1.22 -7.27
C MET A 279 -7.30 -0.80 -8.58
N MET A 280 -7.69 -1.37 -9.71
CA MET A 280 -7.15 -1.01 -11.02
C MET A 280 -7.40 0.46 -11.38
N HIS A 281 -8.57 1.01 -11.02
CA HIS A 281 -8.88 2.43 -11.22
C HIS A 281 -7.91 3.32 -10.45
N GLU A 282 -7.77 3.10 -9.15
CA GLU A 282 -6.91 3.90 -8.27
C GLU A 282 -5.44 3.86 -8.72
N LEU A 283 -4.96 2.67 -9.12
CA LEU A 283 -3.62 2.52 -9.67
C LEU A 283 -3.44 3.29 -10.98
N GLU A 284 -4.39 3.25 -11.92
CA GLU A 284 -4.26 3.97 -13.19
C GLU A 284 -4.33 5.49 -12.98
N VAL A 285 -5.20 5.97 -12.08
CA VAL A 285 -5.27 7.39 -11.69
C VAL A 285 -3.93 7.85 -11.11
N ALA A 286 -3.36 7.08 -10.18
CA ALA A 286 -2.05 7.39 -9.61
C ALA A 286 -0.93 7.34 -10.67
N ARG A 287 -0.95 6.33 -11.56
CA ARG A 287 0.06 6.14 -12.62
C ARG A 287 0.07 7.30 -13.61
N ILE A 288 -1.08 7.73 -14.13
CA ILE A 288 -1.12 8.82 -15.13
C ILE A 288 -0.65 10.17 -14.56
N HIS A 289 -0.66 10.34 -13.23
CA HIS A 289 -0.12 11.50 -12.53
C HIS A 289 1.31 11.30 -12.01
N ASN A 290 1.99 10.20 -12.38
CA ASN A 290 3.32 9.83 -11.89
C ASN A 290 3.41 9.70 -10.35
N ALA A 291 2.28 9.40 -9.72
CA ALA A 291 2.12 9.39 -8.28
C ALA A 291 2.00 7.98 -7.69
N LEU A 292 1.89 6.92 -8.49
CA LEU A 292 1.88 5.55 -7.96
C LEU A 292 3.27 5.20 -7.39
N GLY A 293 3.35 5.12 -6.06
CA GLY A 293 4.59 4.93 -5.31
C GLY A 293 4.76 3.54 -4.70
N SER A 294 3.72 2.99 -4.09
CA SER A 294 3.71 1.65 -3.47
C SER A 294 2.28 1.10 -3.45
N ILE A 295 2.11 -0.16 -3.05
CA ILE A 295 0.79 -0.71 -2.77
C ILE A 295 0.75 -1.46 -1.44
N ASP A 296 -0.45 -1.49 -0.86
CA ASP A 296 -0.84 -2.47 0.13
C ASP A 296 -1.75 -3.52 -0.51
N ALA A 297 -1.24 -4.74 -0.51
CA ALA A 297 -1.82 -5.92 -1.13
C ALA A 297 -2.70 -6.67 -0.14
N ASN A 298 -3.98 -6.34 -0.18
CA ASN A 298 -5.03 -7.07 0.48
C ASN A 298 -6.27 -7.15 -0.43
N THR A 299 -7.39 -7.59 0.13
CA THR A 299 -8.71 -7.45 -0.45
C THR A 299 -9.74 -7.16 0.62
N GLY A 300 -10.77 -6.42 0.23
CA GLY A 300 -12.01 -6.31 0.99
C GLY A 300 -12.99 -7.44 0.70
N ASP A 301 -14.13 -7.36 1.38
CA ASP A 301 -15.34 -8.06 0.98
C ASP A 301 -16.35 -7.01 0.47
N ALA A 302 -16.76 -7.11 -0.78
CA ALA A 302 -17.64 -6.12 -1.41
C ALA A 302 -19.04 -6.04 -0.75
N LEU A 303 -19.41 -7.03 0.06
CA LEU A 303 -20.66 -7.04 0.82
C LEU A 303 -20.52 -6.45 2.23
N LEU A 304 -19.28 -6.18 2.68
CA LEU A 304 -18.98 -5.66 4.01
C LEU A 304 -18.41 -4.24 3.89
N GLY A 305 -19.13 -3.26 4.47
CA GLY A 305 -18.79 -1.84 4.37
C GLY A 305 -17.68 -1.35 5.31
N TRP A 306 -16.73 -2.22 5.65
CA TRP A 306 -15.60 -1.96 6.55
C TRP A 306 -14.35 -2.72 6.10
N ASP A 307 -13.22 -2.36 6.68
CA ASP A 307 -11.92 -2.91 6.34
C ASP A 307 -11.71 -4.33 6.91
N THR A 308 -11.55 -5.29 6.01
CA THR A 308 -11.41 -6.71 6.38
C THR A 308 -9.96 -7.18 6.38
N ASP A 309 -9.07 -6.46 5.67
CA ASP A 309 -7.64 -6.72 5.51
C ASP A 309 -7.37 -8.18 5.14
N GLN A 310 -8.12 -8.74 4.19
CA GLN A 310 -7.94 -10.14 3.77
C GLN A 310 -6.74 -10.26 2.84
N PHE A 311 -6.04 -11.39 2.90
CA PHE A 311 -4.99 -11.65 1.91
C PHE A 311 -5.60 -11.76 0.51
N PRO A 312 -4.94 -11.22 -0.53
CA PRO A 312 -5.46 -11.23 -1.88
C PRO A 312 -5.28 -12.61 -2.49
N THR A 313 -6.37 -13.30 -2.81
CA THR A 313 -6.35 -14.64 -3.42
C THR A 313 -7.05 -14.70 -4.77
N ASP A 314 -7.69 -13.61 -5.19
CA ASP A 314 -8.31 -13.48 -6.50
C ASP A 314 -7.25 -13.22 -7.59
N ILE A 315 -7.17 -14.15 -8.55
CA ILE A 315 -6.21 -14.07 -9.66
C ILE A 315 -6.62 -13.00 -10.67
N TYR A 316 -7.91 -12.71 -10.80
CA TYR A 316 -8.40 -11.61 -11.65
C TYR A 316 -7.88 -10.28 -11.11
N LEU A 317 -8.07 -10.04 -9.80
CA LEU A 317 -7.59 -8.84 -9.11
C LEU A 317 -6.07 -8.66 -9.24
N SER A 318 -5.29 -9.68 -8.88
CA SER A 318 -3.84 -9.60 -8.97
C SER A 318 -3.34 -9.41 -10.40
N THR A 319 -4.02 -9.98 -11.40
CA THR A 319 -3.73 -9.72 -12.83
C THR A 319 -3.97 -8.26 -13.21
N GLN A 320 -5.11 -7.69 -12.80
CA GLN A 320 -5.44 -6.29 -13.07
C GLN A 320 -4.43 -5.32 -12.42
N ILE A 321 -4.04 -5.59 -11.17
CA ILE A 321 -3.00 -4.83 -10.47
C ILE A 321 -1.69 -4.88 -11.26
N MET A 322 -1.26 -6.08 -11.65
CA MET A 322 0.01 -6.26 -12.34
C MET A 322 0.02 -5.70 -13.76
N LEU A 323 -1.13 -5.62 -14.45
CA LEU A 323 -1.22 -4.91 -15.74
C LEU A 323 -0.81 -3.44 -15.61
N VAL A 324 -1.24 -2.75 -14.54
CA VAL A 324 -0.90 -1.34 -14.30
C VAL A 324 0.55 -1.20 -13.83
N ILE A 325 1.00 -2.07 -12.91
CA ILE A 325 2.39 -2.03 -12.38
C ILE A 325 3.40 -2.30 -13.49
N LEU A 326 3.20 -3.32 -14.33
CA LEU A 326 4.09 -3.61 -15.46
C LEU A 326 4.05 -2.49 -16.50
N LYS A 327 2.88 -1.88 -16.75
CA LYS A 327 2.77 -0.68 -17.61
C LYS A 327 3.58 0.50 -17.07
N GLN A 328 3.68 0.65 -15.74
CA GLN A 328 4.54 1.64 -15.09
C GLN A 328 6.02 1.25 -15.05
N GLN A 329 6.37 0.00 -15.37
CA GLN A 329 7.71 -0.58 -15.21
C GLN A 329 8.10 -0.78 -13.73
N GLY A 330 7.12 -1.06 -12.87
CA GLY A 330 7.29 -1.34 -11.45
C GLY A 330 6.82 -0.21 -10.53
N LEU A 331 7.20 -0.32 -9.25
CA LEU A 331 6.81 0.60 -8.17
C LEU A 331 7.95 1.53 -7.69
N GLY A 332 9.04 1.67 -8.47
CA GLY A 332 10.20 2.47 -8.06
C GLY A 332 10.80 1.98 -6.74
N THR A 333 10.73 2.81 -5.69
CA THR A 333 11.21 2.46 -4.33
C THR A 333 10.18 1.69 -3.49
N GLY A 334 8.90 1.71 -3.86
CA GLY A 334 7.83 0.97 -3.18
C GLY A 334 7.86 -0.52 -3.45
N GLY A 335 6.81 -1.21 -3.02
CA GLY A 335 6.70 -2.67 -3.14
C GLY A 335 5.28 -3.15 -2.86
N VAL A 336 5.13 -4.46 -2.80
CA VAL A 336 3.87 -5.12 -2.46
C VAL A 336 3.89 -5.46 -0.96
N ASN A 337 3.36 -4.57 -0.12
CA ASN A 337 3.23 -4.84 1.31
C ASN A 337 1.93 -5.58 1.61
N PHE A 338 1.99 -6.69 2.34
CA PHE A 338 0.79 -7.40 2.75
C PHE A 338 0.21 -6.73 4.00
N ASP A 339 -0.51 -5.62 3.80
CA ASP A 339 -1.39 -5.05 4.83
C ASP A 339 -2.65 -5.91 4.98
N ALA A 340 -2.43 -7.14 5.44
CA ALA A 340 -3.43 -8.17 5.57
C ALA A 340 -3.23 -8.96 6.85
N LYS A 341 -4.33 -9.42 7.44
CA LYS A 341 -4.35 -10.23 8.66
C LYS A 341 -4.92 -11.62 8.41
N VAL A 342 -4.44 -12.59 9.17
CA VAL A 342 -5.14 -13.89 9.29
C VAL A 342 -6.53 -13.66 9.90
N ARG A 343 -7.47 -14.54 9.59
CA ARG A 343 -8.83 -14.43 10.13
C ARG A 343 -8.81 -14.68 11.63
N ARG A 344 -9.84 -14.16 12.32
CA ARG A 344 -9.99 -14.32 13.77
C ARG A 344 -9.99 -15.78 14.19
N GLU A 345 -10.58 -16.66 13.38
CA GLU A 345 -10.59 -18.12 13.55
C GLU A 345 -9.35 -18.84 13.00
N SER A 346 -8.45 -18.16 12.30
CA SER A 346 -7.16 -18.70 11.82
C SER A 346 -6.05 -18.32 12.81
N PHE A 347 -6.09 -18.95 13.98
CA PHE A 347 -5.35 -18.51 15.15
C PHE A 347 -4.00 -19.20 15.35
N ASP A 348 -3.69 -20.26 14.62
CA ASP A 348 -2.45 -21.01 14.81
C ASP A 348 -1.27 -20.30 14.15
N PRO A 349 -0.04 -20.40 14.70
CA PRO A 349 1.15 -19.79 14.10
C PRO A 349 1.38 -20.12 12.62
N VAL A 350 1.08 -21.35 12.20
CA VAL A 350 1.26 -21.81 10.82
C VAL A 350 0.32 -21.09 9.83
N ASP A 351 -0.84 -20.59 10.29
CA ASP A 351 -1.79 -19.87 9.44
C ASP A 351 -1.19 -18.57 8.87
N LEU A 352 -0.23 -17.97 9.57
CA LEU A 352 0.54 -16.83 9.06
C LEU A 352 1.24 -17.22 7.74
N PHE A 353 1.82 -18.41 7.65
CA PHE A 353 2.47 -18.89 6.42
C PHE A 353 1.46 -19.22 5.33
N TYR A 354 0.37 -19.93 5.65
CA TYR A 354 -0.66 -20.24 4.66
C TYR A 354 -1.22 -18.97 4.00
N ALA A 355 -1.51 -17.95 4.80
CA ALA A 355 -2.06 -16.69 4.32
C ALA A 355 -1.07 -15.94 3.40
N HIS A 356 0.18 -15.76 3.85
CA HIS A 356 1.19 -15.07 3.06
C HIS A 356 1.57 -15.83 1.79
N ILE A 357 1.69 -17.16 1.84
CA ILE A 357 1.97 -17.98 0.64
C ILE A 357 0.85 -17.79 -0.39
N GLY A 358 -0.42 -17.80 0.04
CA GLY A 358 -1.56 -17.53 -0.82
C GLY A 358 -1.48 -16.17 -1.52
N GLY A 359 -1.22 -15.11 -0.76
CA GLY A 359 -1.06 -13.76 -1.31
C GLY A 359 0.13 -13.63 -2.27
N MET A 360 1.28 -14.18 -1.90
CA MET A 360 2.49 -14.15 -2.74
C MET A 360 2.32 -14.95 -4.04
N ASP A 361 1.71 -16.14 -3.97
CA ASP A 361 1.43 -16.93 -5.17
C ASP A 361 0.37 -16.29 -6.07
N ALA A 362 -0.65 -15.63 -5.49
CA ALA A 362 -1.64 -14.89 -6.27
C ALA A 362 -0.99 -13.76 -7.08
N PHE A 363 -0.17 -12.92 -6.43
CA PHE A 363 0.58 -11.86 -7.11
C PHE A 363 1.57 -12.40 -8.15
N ALA A 364 2.31 -13.47 -7.83
CA ALA A 364 3.22 -14.08 -8.78
C ALA A 364 2.48 -14.66 -10.00
N ARG A 365 1.31 -15.28 -9.81
CA ARG A 365 0.48 -15.78 -10.91
C ARG A 365 -0.08 -14.62 -11.74
N GLY A 366 -0.66 -13.60 -11.10
CA GLY A 366 -1.15 -12.40 -11.78
C GLY A 366 -0.07 -11.68 -12.58
N THR A 367 1.17 -11.67 -12.08
CA THR A 367 2.35 -11.14 -12.79
C THR A 367 2.62 -11.88 -14.10
N LYS A 368 2.63 -13.21 -14.08
CA LYS A 368 2.86 -14.03 -15.30
C LYS A 368 1.76 -13.81 -16.33
N ILE A 369 0.52 -13.73 -15.88
CA ILE A 369 -0.65 -13.54 -16.74
C ILE A 369 -0.65 -12.14 -17.36
N ALA A 370 -0.44 -11.10 -16.54
CA ALA A 370 -0.34 -9.72 -17.03
C ALA A 370 0.80 -9.54 -18.04
N ALA A 371 1.97 -10.14 -17.78
CA ALA A 371 3.10 -10.11 -18.72
C ALA A 371 2.78 -10.84 -20.03
N ALA A 372 2.07 -11.96 -19.99
CA ALA A 372 1.65 -12.67 -21.20
C ALA A 372 0.65 -11.83 -22.03
N LEU A 373 -0.37 -11.25 -21.39
CA LEU A 373 -1.34 -10.34 -22.03
C LEU A 373 -0.64 -9.15 -22.70
N ARG A 374 0.32 -8.54 -22.00
CA ARG A 374 1.10 -7.39 -22.49
C ARG A 374 2.02 -7.76 -23.65
N LYS A 375 2.68 -8.92 -23.57
CA LYS A 375 3.54 -9.43 -24.65
C LYS A 375 2.77 -9.63 -25.94
N ASP A 376 1.55 -10.15 -25.85
CA ASP A 376 0.70 -10.37 -27.02
C ASP A 376 0.09 -9.04 -27.54
N GLY A 377 0.03 -8.01 -26.69
CA GLY A 377 -0.36 -6.65 -27.06
C GLY A 377 -1.85 -6.50 -27.41
N VAL A 378 -2.66 -7.52 -27.13
CA VAL A 378 -4.07 -7.60 -27.56
C VAL A 378 -4.91 -6.44 -27.01
N LEU A 379 -4.69 -6.05 -25.75
CA LEU A 379 -5.40 -4.93 -25.12
C LEU A 379 -4.91 -3.57 -25.66
N ASP A 380 -3.60 -3.37 -25.76
CA ASP A 380 -3.01 -2.11 -26.23
C ASP A 380 -3.35 -1.83 -27.70
N GLN A 381 -3.32 -2.85 -28.56
CA GLN A 381 -3.74 -2.76 -29.96
C GLN A 381 -5.23 -2.40 -30.08
N PHE A 382 -6.07 -2.98 -29.22
CA PHE A 382 -7.49 -2.65 -29.19
C PHE A 382 -7.71 -1.17 -28.82
N VAL A 383 -7.03 -0.69 -27.78
CA VAL A 383 -7.12 0.72 -27.35
C VAL A 383 -6.58 1.66 -28.44
N ALA A 384 -5.42 1.38 -29.02
CA ALA A 384 -4.85 2.19 -30.11
C ALA A 384 -5.83 2.30 -31.29
N LYS A 385 -6.41 1.17 -31.72
CA LYS A 385 -7.43 1.17 -32.77
C LYS A 385 -8.68 1.97 -32.37
N ARG A 386 -9.11 1.92 -31.11
CA ARG A 386 -10.30 2.62 -30.61
C ARG A 386 -10.14 4.14 -30.71
N TYR A 387 -8.95 4.68 -30.48
CA TYR A 387 -8.68 6.13 -30.47
C TYR A 387 -8.05 6.67 -31.76
N ARG A 388 -7.80 5.82 -32.76
CA ARG A 388 -7.11 6.16 -34.02
C ARG A 388 -7.59 7.40 -34.77
N SER A 389 -8.85 7.82 -34.60
CA SER A 389 -9.37 9.04 -35.24
C SER A 389 -8.70 10.32 -34.73
N PHE A 390 -8.03 10.25 -33.59
CA PHE A 390 -7.23 11.35 -33.04
C PHE A 390 -5.77 11.35 -33.53
N ASP A 391 -5.32 10.30 -34.21
CA ASP A 391 -3.96 10.23 -34.78
C ASP A 391 -3.83 11.00 -36.11
N GLU A 392 -4.95 11.41 -36.72
CA GLU A 392 -4.98 12.09 -38.02
C GLU A 392 -6.05 13.18 -38.13
N GLY A 393 -5.98 13.97 -39.20
CA GLY A 393 -7.02 14.92 -39.58
C GLY A 393 -7.42 15.90 -38.47
N ILE A 394 -8.73 16.09 -38.28
CA ILE A 394 -9.28 17.01 -37.28
C ILE A 394 -8.99 16.56 -35.84
N GLY A 395 -8.96 15.25 -35.59
CA GLY A 395 -8.68 14.71 -34.26
C GLY A 395 -7.26 15.03 -33.83
N LYS A 396 -6.29 14.90 -34.74
CA LYS A 396 -4.91 15.31 -34.47
C LYS A 396 -4.78 16.82 -34.19
N GLN A 397 -5.57 17.65 -34.86
CA GLN A 397 -5.58 19.09 -34.57
C GLN A 397 -6.11 19.40 -33.17
N VAL A 398 -7.06 18.60 -32.66
CA VAL A 398 -7.54 18.70 -31.27
C VAL A 398 -6.43 18.33 -30.30
N GLU A 399 -5.78 17.17 -30.48
CA GLU A 399 -4.71 16.73 -29.57
C GLU A 399 -3.48 17.63 -29.59
N ASP A 400 -3.11 18.16 -30.76
CA ASP A 400 -2.01 19.12 -30.91
C ASP A 400 -2.37 20.52 -30.34
N GLY A 401 -3.60 20.75 -29.87
CA GLY A 401 -4.07 22.04 -29.33
C GLY A 401 -4.23 23.14 -30.39
N LYS A 402 -4.41 22.76 -31.66
CA LYS A 402 -4.50 23.68 -32.82
C LYS A 402 -5.93 23.98 -33.24
N ALA A 403 -6.88 23.10 -32.93
CA ALA A 403 -8.29 23.29 -33.25
C ALA A 403 -8.97 24.22 -32.25
N THR A 404 -9.78 25.16 -32.76
CA THR A 404 -10.73 25.94 -31.96
C THR A 404 -12.14 25.40 -32.14
N PHE A 405 -13.08 25.82 -31.29
CA PHE A 405 -14.49 25.48 -31.49
C PHE A 405 -15.04 25.95 -32.84
N ALA A 406 -14.54 27.08 -33.38
CA ALA A 406 -14.93 27.56 -34.71
C ALA A 406 -14.43 26.63 -35.84
N ASP A 407 -13.20 26.09 -35.72
CA ASP A 407 -12.66 25.14 -36.68
C ASP A 407 -13.45 23.82 -36.67
N LEU A 408 -13.80 23.34 -35.47
CA LEU A 408 -14.58 22.12 -35.28
C LEU A 408 -16.01 22.26 -35.79
N GLU A 409 -16.65 23.40 -35.54
CA GLU A 409 -17.98 23.72 -36.08
C GLU A 409 -17.93 23.75 -37.61
N LYS A 410 -16.97 24.47 -38.20
CA LYS A 410 -16.81 24.55 -39.65
C LYS A 410 -16.62 23.16 -40.27
N TYR A 411 -15.70 22.36 -39.71
CA TYR A 411 -15.46 20.99 -40.17
C TYR A 411 -16.76 20.17 -40.15
N MET A 412 -17.57 20.30 -39.09
CA MET A 412 -18.79 19.51 -38.95
C MET A 412 -19.94 20.03 -39.84
N LEU A 413 -20.03 21.34 -40.06
CA LEU A 413 -20.97 21.92 -41.03
C LEU A 413 -20.67 21.48 -42.47
N GLU A 414 -19.38 21.40 -42.84
CA GLU A 414 -18.96 20.93 -44.16
C GLU A 414 -19.17 19.42 -44.35
N LYS A 415 -18.90 18.61 -43.31
CA LYS A 415 -19.05 17.15 -43.35
C LYS A 415 -20.51 16.69 -43.17
N GLY A 416 -21.36 17.49 -42.53
CA GLY A 416 -22.79 17.26 -42.35
C GLY A 416 -23.14 16.35 -41.17
N GLU A 417 -22.51 15.18 -41.03
CA GLU A 417 -22.76 14.24 -39.92
C GLU A 417 -21.48 13.52 -39.45
N ALA A 418 -21.42 13.19 -38.16
CA ALA A 418 -20.32 12.44 -37.57
C ALA A 418 -20.22 11.04 -38.18
N ALA A 419 -18.99 10.53 -38.27
CA ALA A 419 -18.79 9.14 -38.68
C ALA A 419 -19.43 8.20 -37.64
N ARG A 420 -19.97 7.06 -38.09
CA ARG A 420 -20.62 6.08 -37.21
C ARG A 420 -19.64 5.54 -36.16
N ASN A 421 -20.08 5.49 -34.90
CA ASN A 421 -19.34 4.87 -33.81
C ASN A 421 -19.15 3.35 -33.97
N GLU A 422 -18.05 2.84 -33.41
CA GLU A 422 -17.73 1.41 -33.35
C GLU A 422 -18.07 0.82 -31.97
N SER A 423 -18.33 -0.49 -31.90
CA SER A 423 -18.61 -1.19 -30.63
C SER A 423 -17.38 -1.19 -29.71
N GLY A 424 -17.62 -1.03 -28.40
CA GLY A 424 -16.57 -1.09 -27.37
C GLY A 424 -16.06 -2.48 -27.03
N ARG A 425 -16.75 -3.55 -27.47
CA ARG A 425 -16.32 -4.97 -27.32
C ARG A 425 -15.95 -5.39 -25.89
N GLN A 426 -16.67 -4.88 -24.88
CA GLN A 426 -16.34 -5.14 -23.48
C GLN A 426 -16.30 -6.63 -23.14
N GLU A 427 -17.35 -7.38 -23.47
CA GLU A 427 -17.46 -8.81 -23.13
C GLU A 427 -16.39 -9.64 -23.85
N TYR A 428 -15.98 -9.19 -25.05
CA TYR A 428 -14.88 -9.81 -25.78
C TYR A 428 -13.53 -9.57 -25.08
N LEU A 429 -13.28 -8.36 -24.57
CA LEU A 429 -12.05 -8.05 -23.81
C LEU A 429 -12.01 -8.78 -22.47
N GLU A 430 -13.15 -8.89 -21.79
CA GLU A 430 -13.27 -9.66 -20.54
C GLU A 430 -13.00 -11.16 -20.79
N ASN A 431 -13.50 -11.72 -21.89
CA ASN A 431 -13.21 -13.10 -22.29
C ASN A 431 -11.73 -13.31 -22.63
N ILE A 432 -11.07 -12.34 -23.29
CA ILE A 432 -9.62 -12.41 -23.51
C ILE A 432 -8.88 -12.54 -22.18
N ILE A 433 -9.24 -11.77 -21.14
CA ILE A 433 -8.58 -11.89 -19.83
C ILE A 433 -8.80 -13.30 -19.26
N ASN A 434 -10.04 -13.81 -19.34
CA ASN A 434 -10.38 -15.15 -18.84
C ASN A 434 -9.60 -16.27 -19.55
N ASP A 435 -9.29 -16.14 -20.83
CA ASP A 435 -8.52 -17.14 -21.57
C ASP A 435 -7.06 -17.28 -21.07
N TYR A 436 -6.52 -16.27 -20.38
CA TYR A 436 -5.16 -16.29 -19.82
C TYR A 436 -5.12 -16.70 -18.34
N LEU A 437 -6.26 -16.67 -17.63
CA LEU A 437 -6.36 -17.05 -16.21
C LEU A 437 -6.24 -18.56 -16.03
#